data_AF-A0A7J7J9G5-F1
#
_entry.id   AF-A0A7J7J9G5-F1
#
_cell.length_a   1.000
_cell.length_b   1.000
_cell.length_c   1.000
_cell.angle_alpha   90.00
_cell.angle_beta   90.00
_cell.angle_gamma   90.00
#
_symmetry.space_group_name_H-M   'P 1'
#
loop_
_entity.id
_entity.type
_entity.pdbx_description
1 polymer ?
#
loop_
_entity_poly.entity_id
_entity_poly.type
_entity_poly.pdbx_seq_one_letter_code
_entity_poly.pdbx_strand_id
1 'polypeptide(L)'
;MFITHYSHRSLIYPFLQKNKPHTTITVLSAFLYCSTNAFIQSCSLMILHKYDSDWFQHPTTILGTVLWGFGFFTNLYSDYQLRNLRKPGETGYKIPQGQFSQDLSSLCIPLVYAELSLL
;
A
#
# COMPACT_ATOMS: atom_id res chain seq x y z
N MET A 1 7.44 -8.24 -4.60
CA MET A 1 6.44 -7.76 -3.62
C MET A 1 6.83 -6.36 -3.13
N PHE A 2 7.83 -6.21 -2.24
CA PHE A 2 8.25 -4.92 -1.69
C PHE A 2 8.60 -3.86 -2.75
N ILE A 3 9.52 -4.17 -3.68
CA ILE A 3 9.93 -3.22 -4.73
C ILE A 3 8.74 -2.83 -5.61
N THR A 4 7.96 -3.81 -6.11
CA THR A 4 6.78 -3.55 -6.95
C THR A 4 5.78 -2.60 -6.28
N HIS A 5 5.50 -2.82 -4.99
CA HIS A 5 4.61 -1.97 -4.21
C HIS A 5 5.13 -0.53 -4.11
N TYR A 6 6.38 -0.37 -3.68
CA TYR A 6 6.99 0.94 -3.49
C TYR A 6 7.26 1.67 -4.81
N SER A 7 7.54 0.96 -5.92
CA SER A 7 7.62 1.57 -7.25
C SER A 7 6.29 2.20 -7.67
N HIS A 8 5.16 1.51 -7.46
CA HIS A 8 3.85 2.09 -7.75
C HIS A 8 3.56 3.30 -6.84
N ARG A 9 3.80 3.18 -5.53
CA ARG A 9 3.52 4.24 -4.53
C ARG A 9 4.43 5.47 -4.67
N SER A 10 5.68 5.30 -5.10
CA SER A 10 6.67 6.38 -5.15
C SER A 10 6.85 6.98 -6.54
N LEU A 11 6.57 6.23 -7.62
CA LEU A 11 6.81 6.70 -8.99
C LEU A 11 5.54 6.83 -9.83
N ILE A 12 4.46 6.12 -9.52
CA ILE A 12 3.23 6.20 -10.32
C ILE A 12 2.22 7.09 -9.60
N TYR A 13 1.96 6.81 -8.33
CA TYR A 13 0.98 7.54 -7.53
C TYR A 13 1.22 9.06 -7.45
N PRO A 14 2.43 9.58 -7.13
CA PRO A 14 2.63 11.02 -7.00
C PRO A 14 2.57 11.76 -8.34
N PHE A 15 2.99 11.14 -9.45
CA PHE A 15 2.87 11.74 -10.78
C PHE A 15 1.42 11.81 -11.28
N LEU A 16 0.55 10.93 -10.78
CA LEU A 16 -0.87 10.93 -11.08
C LEU A 16 -1.70 11.76 -10.09
N GLN A 17 -1.09 12.29 -9.02
CA GLN A 17 -1.78 13.09 -8.02
C GLN A 17 -1.81 14.58 -8.44
N LYS A 18 -3.01 15.16 -8.47
CA LYS A 18 -3.17 16.61 -8.72
C LYS A 18 -2.56 17.41 -7.57
N ASN A 19 -1.63 18.32 -7.91
CA ASN A 19 -0.82 19.13 -7.00
C ASN A 19 -1.60 19.70 -5.81
N LYS A 20 -1.42 19.09 -4.64
CA LYS A 20 -1.76 19.69 -3.35
C LYS A 20 -0.45 20.00 -2.64
N PRO A 21 -0.31 21.18 -2.03
CA PRO A 21 0.89 21.50 -1.26
C PRO A 21 0.98 20.54 -0.08
N HIS A 22 2.08 19.80 -0.01
CA HIS A 22 2.42 18.97 1.13
C HIS A 22 3.35 19.75 2.06
N THR A 23 3.15 19.61 3.37
CA THR A 23 4.04 20.23 4.36
C THR A 23 5.42 19.57 4.31
N THR A 24 6.48 20.37 4.21
CA THR A 24 7.87 19.90 4.08
C THR A 24 8.28 18.92 5.19
N ILE A 25 7.80 19.16 6.42
CA ILE A 25 8.07 18.28 7.58
C ILE A 25 7.51 16.88 7.34
N THR A 26 6.31 16.76 6.76
CA THR A 26 5.68 15.46 6.46
C THR A 26 6.43 14.71 5.37
N VAL A 27 6.97 15.42 4.38
CA VAL A 27 7.79 14.79 3.32
C VAL A 27 9.10 14.26 3.90
N LEU A 28 9.77 15.04 4.76
CA LEU A 28 11.03 14.64 5.39
C LEU A 28 10.84 13.47 6.35
N SER A 29 9.79 13.50 7.19
CA SER A 29 9.50 12.39 8.10
C SER A 29 9.12 11.11 7.36
N ALA A 30 8.34 11.22 6.28
CA ALA A 30 8.01 10.09 5.42
C ALA A 30 9.25 9.50 4.74
N PHE A 31 10.17 10.35 4.26
CA PHE A 31 11.43 9.90 3.65
C PHE A 31 12.31 9.13 4.63
N LEU A 32 12.50 9.67 5.84
CA LEU A 32 13.29 9.01 6.88
C LEU A 32 12.68 7.68 7.27
N TYR A 33 11.37 7.65 7.53
CA TYR A 33 10.66 6.42 7.89
C TYR A 33 10.77 5.37 6.78
N CYS A 34 10.54 5.75 5.52
CA CYS A 34 10.62 4.81 4.40
C CYS A 34 12.04 4.28 4.20
N SER A 35 13.06 5.12 4.37
CA SER A 35 14.46 4.71 4.25
C SER A 35 14.85 3.72 5.33
N THR A 36 14.51 4.00 6.59
CA THR A 36 14.78 3.09 7.72
C THR A 36 14.01 1.78 7.57
N ASN A 37 12.73 1.83 7.20
CA ASN A 37 11.92 0.62 7.01
C ASN A 37 12.45 -0.24 5.85
N ALA A 38 12.78 0.36 4.71
CA ALA A 38 13.37 -0.36 3.58
C ALA A 38 14.71 -1.00 3.93
N PHE A 39 15.54 -0.32 4.72
CA PHE A 39 16.80 -0.86 5.19
C PHE A 39 16.60 -2.09 6.09
N ILE A 40 15.72 -1.99 7.10
CA ILE A 40 15.42 -3.09 8.02
C ILE A 40 14.83 -4.30 7.26
N GLN A 41 13.86 -4.08 6.38
CA GLN A 41 13.25 -5.12 5.54
C GLN A 41 14.30 -5.81 4.66
N SER A 42 15.18 -5.04 4.00
CA SER A 42 16.22 -5.59 3.13
C SER A 42 17.27 -6.39 3.90
N CYS A 43 17.71 -5.90 5.06
CA CYS A 43 18.62 -6.64 5.95
C CYS A 43 17.98 -7.93 6.46
N SER A 44 16.70 -7.89 6.83
CA SER A 44 15.96 -9.07 7.28
C SER A 44 15.89 -10.17 6.20
N LEU A 45 15.59 -9.78 4.95
CA LEU A 45 15.49 -10.73 3.84
C LEU A 45 16.85 -11.28 3.38
N MET A 46 17.91 -10.46 3.43
CA MET A 46 19.20 -10.82 2.84
C MET A 46 20.16 -11.49 3.83
N ILE A 47 20.08 -11.17 5.13
CA ILE A 47 21.06 -11.59 6.13
C ILE A 47 20.44 -12.53 7.17
N LEU A 48 19.21 -12.26 7.61
CA LEU A 48 18.60 -12.96 8.74
C LEU A 48 17.82 -14.22 8.34
N HIS A 49 17.19 -14.23 7.16
CA HIS A 49 16.39 -15.36 6.72
C HIS A 49 17.17 -16.30 5.80
N LYS A 50 17.33 -17.56 6.25
CA LYS A 50 17.73 -18.67 5.38
C LYS A 50 16.46 -19.34 4.87
N TYR A 51 16.21 -19.21 3.57
CA TYR A 51 15.06 -19.84 2.93
C TYR A 51 15.37 -21.29 2.60
N ASP A 52 14.50 -22.19 3.04
CA ASP A 52 14.56 -23.60 2.64
C ASP A 52 14.13 -23.75 1.17
N SER A 53 14.54 -24.84 0.52
CA SER A 53 14.25 -25.08 -0.90
C SER A 53 12.75 -25.16 -1.21
N ASP A 54 11.95 -25.60 -0.22
CA ASP A 54 10.49 -25.73 -0.32
C ASP A 54 9.73 -24.48 0.16
N TRP A 55 10.43 -23.40 0.51
CA TRP A 55 9.83 -22.17 1.05
C TRP A 55 8.72 -21.57 0.16
N PHE A 56 8.84 -21.70 -1.16
CA PHE A 56 7.84 -21.22 -2.11
C PHE A 56 6.57 -22.10 -2.16
N GLN A 57 6.66 -23.37 -1.75
CA GLN A 57 5.54 -24.30 -1.71
C GLN A 57 4.82 -24.31 -0.36
N HIS A 58 5.41 -23.68 0.66
CA HIS A 58 4.79 -23.58 1.97
C HIS A 58 3.45 -22.82 1.89
N PRO A 59 2.39 -23.33 2.51
CA PRO A 59 1.06 -22.72 2.47
C PRO A 59 1.05 -21.30 3.05
N THR A 60 1.92 -21.00 4.00
CA THR A 60 2.10 -19.66 4.58
C THR A 60 2.61 -18.65 3.55
N THR A 61 3.59 -19.04 2.73
CA THR A 61 4.13 -18.20 1.65
C THR A 61 3.08 -17.96 0.57
N ILE A 62 2.33 -19.00 0.19
CA ILE A 62 1.25 -18.90 -0.82
C ILE A 62 0.13 -17.99 -0.31
N LEU A 63 -0.38 -18.22 0.90
CA LEU A 63 -1.43 -17.39 1.50
C LEU A 63 -0.98 -15.94 1.68
N GLY A 64 0.24 -15.71 2.16
CA GLY A 64 0.81 -14.37 2.30
C GLY A 64 0.94 -13.66 0.96
N THR A 65 1.34 -14.37 -0.10
CA THR A 65 1.44 -13.84 -1.47
C THR A 65 0.07 -13.45 -2.04
N VAL A 66 -0.94 -14.30 -1.84
CA VAL A 66 -2.32 -14.03 -2.28
C VAL A 66 -2.90 -12.83 -1.54
N LEU A 67 -2.73 -12.79 -0.21
CA LEU A 67 -3.21 -11.69 0.63
C LEU A 67 -2.54 -10.37 0.25
N TRP A 68 -1.22 -10.37 0.03
CA TRP A 68 -0.49 -9.22 -0.47
C TRP A 68 -1.02 -8.75 -1.84
N GLY A 69 -1.28 -9.69 -2.75
CA GLY A 69 -1.78 -9.37 -4.09
C GLY A 69 -3.17 -8.74 -4.05
N PHE A 70 -4.07 -9.29 -3.24
CA PHE A 70 -5.40 -8.75 -3.02
C PHE A 70 -5.36 -7.36 -2.38
N GLY A 71 -4.53 -7.16 -1.36
CA GLY A 71 -4.31 -5.85 -0.73
C GLY A 71 -3.74 -4.82 -1.71
N PHE A 72 -2.79 -5.23 -2.57
CA PHE A 72 -2.22 -4.34 -3.58
C PHE A 72 -3.26 -3.93 -4.65
N PHE A 73 -4.06 -4.87 -5.13
CA PHE A 73 -5.09 -4.60 -6.13
C PHE A 73 -6.20 -3.69 -5.60
N THR A 74 -6.69 -3.95 -4.38
CA THR A 74 -7.71 -3.12 -3.75
C THR A 74 -7.23 -1.69 -3.51
N ASN A 75 -5.96 -1.52 -3.11
CA ASN A 75 -5.33 -0.22 -2.95
C ASN A 75 -5.26 0.55 -4.30
N LEU A 76 -4.81 -0.12 -5.36
CA LEU A 76 -4.76 0.45 -6.72
C LEU A 76 -6.16 0.88 -7.23
N TYR A 77 -7.16 0.04 -6.99
CA TYR A 77 -8.53 0.30 -7.40
C TYR A 77 -9.15 1.47 -6.62
N SER A 78 -8.91 1.54 -5.32
CA SER A 78 -9.34 2.67 -4.48
C SER A 78 -8.74 3.99 -4.98
N ASP A 79 -7.44 4.01 -5.27
CA ASP A 79 -6.76 5.18 -5.84
C ASP A 79 -7.35 5.57 -7.19
N TYR A 80 -7.68 4.60 -8.05
CA TYR A 80 -8.35 4.86 -9.33
C TYR A 80 -9.72 5.52 -9.14
N GLN A 81 -10.54 5.02 -8.22
CA GLN A 81 -11.85 5.59 -7.93
C GLN A 81 -11.76 7.00 -7.35
N LEU A 82 -10.86 7.23 -6.37
CA LEU A 82 -10.63 8.56 -5.78
C LEU A 82 -10.16 9.60 -6.81
N ARG A 83 -9.39 9.17 -7.81
CA ARG A 83 -8.99 10.03 -8.93
C ARG A 83 -10.15 10.33 -9.87
N ASN A 84 -10.97 9.33 -10.21
CA ASN A 84 -12.11 9.48 -11.12
C ASN A 84 -13.22 10.37 -10.53
N LEU A 85 -13.30 10.48 -9.20
CA LEU A 85 -14.23 11.39 -8.51
C LEU A 85 -13.88 12.88 -8.66
N ARG A 86 -12.63 13.23 -9.03
CA ARG A 86 -12.20 14.63 -9.21
C ARG A 86 -12.12 15.00 -10.70
N LYS A 87 -13.13 15.71 -11.20
CA LYS A 87 -13.04 16.38 -12.52
C LYS A 87 -11.86 17.39 -12.53
N PRO A 88 -11.19 17.64 -13.66
CA PRO A 88 -10.14 18.67 -13.74
C PRO A 88 -10.72 20.04 -13.36
N GLY A 89 -10.15 20.70 -12.35
CA GLY A 89 -10.56 22.04 -11.90
C GLY A 89 -11.36 22.11 -10.59
N GLU A 90 -11.89 21.01 -10.06
CA GLU A 90 -12.65 21.02 -8.79
C GLU A 90 -11.73 20.80 -7.57
N THR A 91 -11.81 21.71 -6.57
CA THR A 91 -11.05 21.64 -5.30
C THR A 91 -11.87 21.10 -4.12
N GLY A 92 -13.18 20.89 -4.29
CA GLY A 92 -14.08 20.41 -3.25
C GLY A 92 -13.87 18.94 -2.89
N TYR A 93 -14.01 18.61 -1.60
CA TYR A 93 -14.03 17.21 -1.12
C TYR A 93 -15.38 16.57 -1.46
N LYS A 94 -15.38 15.50 -2.27
CA LYS A 94 -16.56 14.69 -2.56
C LYS A 94 -16.38 13.33 -1.92
N ILE A 95 -17.38 12.90 -1.15
CA ILE A 95 -17.41 11.57 -0.56
C ILE A 95 -17.68 10.57 -1.70
N PRO A 96 -16.87 9.50 -1.83
CA PRO A 96 -17.15 8.42 -2.79
C PRO A 96 -18.52 7.80 -2.49
N GLN A 97 -19.49 8.05 -3.36
CA GLN A 97 -20.83 7.45 -3.29
C GLN A 97 -20.84 6.24 -4.22
N GLY A 98 -20.50 5.06 -3.70
CA GLY A 98 -20.55 3.80 -4.44
C GLY A 98 -20.53 2.60 -3.50
N GLN A 99 -21.39 1.60 -3.76
CA GLN A 99 -21.51 0.37 -2.96
C GLN A 99 -20.14 -0.30 -2.76
N PHE A 100 -19.32 -0.36 -3.80
CA PHE A 100 -17.97 -0.91 -3.71
C PHE A 100 -17.06 -0.16 -2.72
N SER A 101 -17.15 1.17 -2.61
CA SER A 101 -16.32 1.93 -1.64
C SER A 101 -16.77 1.70 -0.20
N GLN A 102 -18.06 1.48 0.02
CA GLN A 102 -18.62 1.11 1.33
C GLN A 102 -18.18 -0.30 1.72
N ASP A 103 -18.28 -1.27 0.80
CA ASP A 103 -17.83 -2.65 0.99
C ASP A 103 -16.30 -2.72 1.20
N LEU A 104 -15.52 -1.90 0.49
CA LEU A 104 -14.08 -1.82 0.70
C LEU A 104 -13.74 -1.28 2.09
N SER A 105 -14.47 -0.26 2.55
CA SER A 105 -14.23 0.33 3.87
C SER A 105 -14.57 -0.63 5.01
N SER A 106 -15.62 -1.44 4.87
CA SER A 106 -16.01 -2.45 5.87
C SER A 106 -15.08 -3.67 5.86
N LEU A 107 -14.45 -4.01 4.72
CA LEU A 107 -13.49 -5.11 4.60
C LEU A 107 -12.06 -4.72 5.01
N CYS A 108 -11.64 -3.48 4.73
CA CYS A 108 -10.26 -3.04 4.94
C CYS A 108 -9.94 -2.82 6.43
N ILE A 109 -10.90 -2.33 7.22
CA ILE A 109 -10.73 -2.18 8.68
C ILE A 109 -10.34 -3.51 9.34
N PRO A 110 -11.12 -4.61 9.23
CA PRO A 110 -10.76 -5.88 9.85
C PRO A 110 -9.46 -6.49 9.28
N LEU A 111 -9.12 -6.26 8.02
CA LEU A 111 -7.84 -6.70 7.44
C LEU A 111 -6.63 -5.98 8.06
N VAL A 112 -6.73 -4.66 8.27
CA VAL A 112 -5.67 -3.87 8.94
C VAL A 112 -5.55 -4.27 10.42
N TYR A 113 -6.68 -4.52 11.09
CA TYR A 113 -6.67 -5.03 12.46
C TYR A 113 -6.05 -6.44 12.56
N ALA A 114 -6.30 -7.31 11.58
CA ALA A 114 -5.70 -8.65 11.52
C ALA A 114 -4.17 -8.59 11.35
N GLU A 115 -3.65 -7.69 10.51
CA GLU A 115 -2.20 -7.48 10.37
C GLU A 115 -1.55 -6.93 11.64
N LEU A 116 -2.22 -6.00 12.35
CA LEU A 116 -1.73 -5.43 13.61
C LEU A 116 -1.73 -6.44 14.77
N SER A 117 -2.59 -7.46 14.72
CA SER A 117 -2.66 -8.53 15.73
C SER A 117 -1.68 -9.69 15.49
N LEU A 118 -1.02 -9.73 14.34
CA LEU A 118 0.00 -10.73 13.99
C LEU A 118 1.44 -10.20 14.12
N LEU A 119 1.59 -8.94 14.56
CA LEU A 119 2.84 -8.31 15.02
C LEU A 119 2.91 -8.33 16.55
#